data_AF-H0TNV3-F1
#
_entry.id   AF-H0TNV3-F1
#
_cell.length_a   1.000
_cell.length_b   1.000
_cell.length_c   1.000
_cell.angle_alpha   90.00
_cell.angle_beta   90.00
_cell.angle_gamma   90.00
#
_symmetry.space_group_name_H-M   'P 1'
#
loop_
_entity.id
_entity.type
_entity.pdbx_description
1 polymer ?
#
loop_
_entity_poly.entity_id
_entity_poly.type
_entity_poly.pdbx_seq_one_letter_code
_entity_poly.pdbx_strand_id
1 'polypeptide(L)'
;MEDLAGIHKRLSFLGIEIRAVHEGVVNTVLVGLRGLVGQLYREDNAHKVRRGQAGRVKQGLAGGGLTYGYAPIAGKSGERVVVEAEAQMIRRIFQEYVDGRTPREIAHDLNKEGVSPPRGRAWNASTINGNLERGAGILQNELYVGRLVWNKVRMVKDPDTGKRLSRPNPKSEWQVADVPHLAIINPELFSAAQKRKEERGRTHPSHQRRPRRMLSGLLRCGSCGAGMATNGRDKSERVRIRCSAATESGTCPDAKTFYLDTVESAVLSGLKAELRAPKVISEYVRTYLEERKRLAIASNAKRQRLEQQLGQLNREIDRLVNAIAKGHGDPSVLGPQSTALDAKRKRISKELQSEPPAPKEVALHPAILKQYEEQLGRLEEALAKGVSAGDGEAAEAIRDLVETVTVFRDPARPGGVTVEITGRLNALLGETAYPNRVKGVWGKMVAGEGLEPPTPGL
;
A
#
# COMPACT_ATOMS: atom_id res chain seq x y z
N MET A 1 18.87 -13.33 0.24
CA MET A 1 20.19 -13.00 0.82
C MET A 1 20.14 -11.69 1.60
N GLU A 2 19.54 -10.63 1.05
CA GLU A 2 19.46 -9.30 1.71
C GLU A 2 18.82 -9.33 3.09
N ASP A 3 17.72 -10.09 3.27
CA ASP A 3 17.00 -10.14 4.56
C ASP A 3 17.86 -10.67 5.72
N LEU A 4 18.61 -11.76 5.50
CA LEU A 4 19.39 -12.41 6.56
C LEU A 4 20.59 -11.55 6.99
N ALA A 5 21.29 -10.96 6.02
CA ALA A 5 22.39 -10.04 6.26
C ALA A 5 21.90 -8.73 6.93
N GLY A 6 20.75 -8.22 6.49
CA GLY A 6 20.12 -7.04 7.07
C GLY A 6 19.72 -7.25 8.53
N ILE A 7 19.13 -8.40 8.86
CA ILE A 7 18.77 -8.77 10.24
C ILE A 7 20.02 -8.90 11.11
N HIS A 8 21.04 -9.63 10.65
CA HIS A 8 22.29 -9.80 11.41
C HIS A 8 22.97 -8.47 11.72
N LYS A 9 23.02 -7.55 10.74
CA LYS A 9 23.60 -6.20 10.92
C LYS A 9 22.83 -5.38 11.96
N ARG A 10 21.49 -5.40 11.93
CA ARG A 10 20.63 -4.67 12.88
C ARG A 10 20.77 -5.21 14.29
N LEU A 11 20.75 -6.53 14.46
CA LEU A 11 20.89 -7.16 15.77
C LEU A 11 22.29 -6.95 16.36
N SER A 12 23.34 -7.07 15.54
CA SER A 12 24.71 -6.77 15.96
C SER A 12 24.87 -5.31 16.40
N PHE A 13 24.26 -4.35 15.69
CA PHE A 13 24.25 -2.94 16.08
C PHE A 13 23.60 -2.70 17.46
N LEU A 14 22.57 -3.47 17.78
CA LEU A 14 21.90 -3.43 19.08
C LEU A 14 22.64 -4.23 20.18
N GLY A 15 23.81 -4.80 19.89
CA GLY A 15 24.55 -5.66 20.82
C GLY A 15 23.90 -7.03 21.06
N ILE A 16 22.96 -7.44 20.19
CA ILE A 16 22.24 -8.70 20.30
C ILE A 16 22.97 -9.77 19.48
N GLU A 17 23.43 -10.82 20.17
CA GLU A 17 24.12 -11.96 19.57
C GLU A 17 23.12 -13.05 19.13
N ILE A 18 23.23 -13.52 17.88
CA ILE A 18 22.46 -14.66 17.39
C ILE A 18 23.26 -15.94 17.65
N ARG A 19 22.70 -16.86 18.46
CA ARG A 19 23.29 -18.20 18.69
C ARG A 19 22.45 -19.28 18.02
N ALA A 20 23.02 -19.96 17.04
CA ALA A 20 22.41 -21.13 16.41
C ALA A 20 22.76 -22.39 17.21
N VAL A 21 21.76 -23.24 17.44
CA VAL A 21 21.86 -24.45 18.31
C VAL A 21 23.03 -25.36 17.94
N HIS A 22 23.35 -25.48 16.65
CA HIS A 22 24.39 -26.40 16.16
C HIS A 22 25.70 -25.69 15.74
N GLU A 23 25.70 -24.37 15.62
CA GLU A 23 26.81 -23.62 15.00
C GLU A 23 27.41 -22.56 15.93
N GLY A 24 26.82 -22.37 17.11
CA GLY A 24 27.26 -21.36 18.07
C GLY A 24 26.94 -19.95 17.58
N VAL A 25 27.87 -19.02 17.78
CA VAL A 25 27.66 -17.60 17.47
C VAL A 25 27.67 -17.37 15.96
N VAL A 26 26.59 -16.80 15.46
CA VAL A 26 26.41 -16.51 14.04
C VAL A 26 27.22 -15.27 13.65
N ASN A 27 28.24 -15.46 12.81
CA ASN A 27 29.07 -14.39 12.27
C ASN A 27 28.68 -14.02 10.82
N THR A 28 29.22 -12.91 10.33
CA THR A 28 28.90 -12.37 8.98
C THR A 28 29.15 -13.39 7.86
N VAL A 29 30.21 -14.20 7.96
CA VAL A 29 30.56 -15.22 6.96
C VAL A 29 29.51 -16.33 6.93
N LEU A 30 29.12 -16.83 8.11
CA LEU A 30 28.11 -17.88 8.25
C LEU A 30 26.75 -17.43 7.69
N VAL A 31 26.36 -16.18 7.95
CA VAL A 31 25.14 -15.57 7.40
C VAL A 31 25.18 -15.52 5.87
N GLY A 32 26.30 -15.07 5.29
CA GLY A 32 26.49 -15.03 3.84
C GLY A 32 26.37 -16.42 3.20
N LEU A 33 27.10 -17.40 3.74
CA LEU A 33 27.12 -18.76 3.22
C LEU A 33 25.74 -19.44 3.33
N ARG A 34 25.09 -19.38 4.50
CA ARG A 34 23.75 -19.95 4.70
C ARG A 34 22.71 -19.25 3.82
N GLY A 35 22.83 -17.93 3.65
CA GLY A 35 21.99 -17.16 2.75
C GLY A 35 22.10 -17.61 1.30
N LEU A 36 23.32 -17.84 0.81
CA LEU A 36 23.56 -18.32 -0.55
C LEU A 36 23.08 -19.76 -0.74
N VAL A 37 23.49 -20.67 0.15
CA VAL A 37 23.13 -22.09 0.10
C VAL A 37 21.61 -22.25 0.18
N GLY A 38 20.95 -21.53 1.08
CA GLY A 38 19.49 -21.54 1.19
C GLY A 38 18.80 -21.03 -0.08
N GLN A 39 19.35 -20.01 -0.74
CA GLN A 39 18.82 -19.53 -2.02
C GLN A 39 18.96 -20.58 -3.13
N LEU A 40 20.14 -21.20 -3.27
CA LEU A 40 20.38 -22.25 -4.26
C LEU A 40 19.46 -23.45 -4.06
N TYR A 41 19.29 -23.92 -2.82
CA TYR A 41 18.36 -25.01 -2.50
C TYR A 41 16.91 -24.65 -2.85
N ARG A 42 16.49 -23.42 -2.60
CA ARG A 42 15.14 -22.96 -2.96
C ARG A 42 14.91 -22.96 -4.47
N GLU A 43 15.90 -22.51 -5.24
CA GLU A 43 15.82 -22.49 -6.71
C GLU A 43 15.82 -23.89 -7.29
N ASP A 44 16.72 -24.77 -6.83
CA ASP A 44 16.77 -26.17 -7.27
C ASP A 44 15.49 -26.94 -6.90
N ASN A 45 14.96 -26.74 -5.68
CA ASN A 45 13.67 -27.32 -5.29
C ASN A 45 12.52 -26.81 -6.16
N ALA A 46 12.50 -25.52 -6.50
CA ALA A 46 11.51 -24.99 -7.42
C ALA A 46 11.58 -25.66 -8.80
N HIS A 47 12.79 -25.89 -9.33
CA HIS A 47 12.99 -26.62 -10.58
C HIS A 47 12.53 -28.09 -10.49
N LYS A 48 12.90 -28.79 -9.42
CA LYS A 48 12.49 -30.19 -9.17
C LYS A 48 10.97 -30.33 -9.08
N VAL A 49 10.30 -29.47 -8.31
CA VAL A 49 8.84 -29.45 -8.18
C VAL A 49 8.18 -29.17 -9.53
N ARG A 50 8.69 -28.19 -10.28
CA ARG A 50 8.17 -27.84 -11.62
C ARG A 50 8.33 -28.99 -12.60
N ARG A 51 9.46 -29.71 -12.58
CA ARG A 51 9.67 -30.95 -13.37
C ARG A 51 8.70 -32.06 -12.97
N GLY A 52 8.45 -32.25 -11.67
CA GLY A 52 7.47 -33.22 -11.19
C GLY A 52 6.04 -32.89 -11.64
N GLN A 53 5.63 -31.63 -11.52
CA GLN A 53 4.33 -31.14 -12.00
C GLN A 53 4.18 -31.31 -13.51
N ALA A 54 5.24 -31.00 -14.28
CA ALA A 54 5.28 -31.24 -15.72
C ALA A 54 5.07 -32.73 -16.06
N GLY A 55 5.75 -33.64 -15.35
CA GLY A 55 5.58 -35.08 -15.52
C GLY A 55 4.14 -35.54 -15.27
N ARG A 56 3.50 -35.03 -14.22
CA ARG A 56 2.08 -35.33 -13.91
C ARG A 56 1.13 -34.84 -15.00
N VAL A 57 1.32 -33.60 -15.48
CA VAL A 57 0.48 -33.03 -16.54
C VAL A 57 0.58 -33.83 -17.83
N LYS A 58 1.78 -34.28 -18.20
CA LYS A 58 1.97 -35.15 -19.37
C LYS A 58 1.20 -36.47 -19.28
N GLN A 59 0.95 -36.96 -18.06
CA GLN A 59 0.13 -38.15 -17.78
C GLN A 59 -1.37 -37.83 -17.67
N GLY A 60 -1.80 -36.59 -17.96
CA GLY A 60 -3.19 -36.14 -17.80
C GLY A 60 -3.59 -35.81 -16.36
N LEU A 61 -2.70 -36.03 -15.39
CA LEU A 61 -2.94 -35.78 -13.96
C LEU A 61 -2.87 -34.29 -13.64
N ALA A 62 -3.51 -33.89 -12.54
CA ALA A 62 -3.48 -32.50 -12.08
C ALA A 62 -2.05 -32.05 -11.72
N GLY A 63 -1.61 -30.96 -12.35
CA GLY A 63 -0.35 -30.26 -12.05
C GLY A 63 -0.44 -29.29 -10.84
N GLY A 64 -1.60 -29.22 -10.19
CA GLY A 64 -1.89 -28.36 -9.04
C GLY A 64 -3.17 -27.54 -9.24
N GLY A 65 -3.80 -27.14 -8.12
CA GLY A 65 -5.06 -26.40 -8.10
C GLY A 65 -6.29 -27.25 -8.43
N LEU A 66 -7.46 -26.81 -7.96
CA LEU A 66 -8.76 -27.37 -8.31
C LEU A 66 -9.46 -26.51 -9.35
N THR A 67 -10.15 -27.20 -10.26
CA THR A 67 -10.98 -26.61 -11.31
C THR A 67 -12.44 -26.90 -10.98
N TYR A 68 -13.29 -25.88 -11.01
CA TYR A 68 -14.74 -26.03 -10.86
C TYR A 68 -15.29 -27.03 -11.88
N GLY A 69 -16.24 -27.87 -11.48
CA GLY A 69 -16.70 -29.00 -12.29
C GLY A 69 -15.98 -30.31 -12.02
N TYR A 70 -14.92 -30.31 -11.20
CA TYR A 70 -14.10 -31.49 -10.93
C TYR A 70 -13.71 -31.62 -9.46
N ALA A 71 -13.70 -32.86 -8.97
CA ALA A 71 -13.22 -33.22 -7.63
C ALA A 71 -12.05 -34.20 -7.70
N PRO A 72 -11.07 -34.13 -6.78
CA PRO A 72 -10.01 -35.13 -6.69
C PRO A 72 -10.56 -36.50 -6.28
N ILE A 73 -9.98 -37.56 -6.81
CA ILE A 73 -10.36 -38.94 -6.43
C ILE A 73 -9.54 -39.36 -5.21
N ALA A 74 -10.23 -39.74 -4.12
CA ALA A 74 -9.58 -40.20 -2.90
C ALA A 74 -8.68 -41.42 -3.18
N GLY A 75 -7.46 -41.40 -2.64
CA GLY A 75 -6.47 -42.46 -2.85
C GLY A 75 -5.74 -42.42 -4.20
N LYS A 76 -6.16 -41.58 -5.15
CA LYS A 76 -5.53 -41.47 -6.48
C LYS A 76 -4.96 -40.06 -6.71
N SER A 77 -3.68 -39.89 -6.37
CA SER A 77 -3.04 -38.58 -6.42
C SER A 77 -3.05 -37.95 -7.81
N GLY A 78 -3.83 -36.88 -7.97
CA GLY A 78 -3.88 -36.08 -9.20
C GLY A 78 -4.94 -36.50 -10.22
N GLU A 79 -5.59 -37.64 -10.00
CA GLU A 79 -6.79 -37.99 -10.76
C GLU A 79 -7.97 -37.15 -10.27
N ARG A 80 -8.88 -36.86 -11.19
CA ARG A 80 -10.07 -36.05 -10.94
C ARG A 80 -11.27 -36.65 -11.66
N VAL A 81 -12.45 -36.47 -11.07
CA VAL A 81 -13.73 -36.90 -11.63
C VAL A 81 -14.63 -35.69 -11.83
N VAL A 82 -15.52 -35.75 -12.83
CA VAL A 82 -16.52 -34.71 -13.08
C VAL A 82 -17.54 -34.71 -11.94
N VAL A 83 -17.81 -33.52 -11.38
CA VAL A 83 -18.91 -33.30 -10.43
C VAL A 83 -20.12 -32.85 -11.24
N GLU A 84 -21.08 -33.74 -11.43
CA GLU A 84 -22.16 -33.52 -12.40
C GLU A 84 -23.01 -32.26 -12.09
N ALA A 85 -23.27 -31.95 -10.82
CA ALA A 85 -23.98 -30.73 -10.43
C ALA A 85 -23.25 -29.45 -10.88
N GLU A 86 -21.92 -29.39 -10.71
CA GLU A 86 -21.11 -28.26 -11.17
C GLU A 86 -20.95 -28.27 -12.70
N ALA A 87 -20.88 -29.45 -13.31
CA ALA A 87 -20.83 -29.64 -14.75
C ALA A 87 -22.07 -29.10 -15.46
N GLN A 88 -23.26 -29.28 -14.88
CA GLN A 88 -24.50 -28.67 -15.37
C GLN A 88 -24.42 -27.14 -15.36
N MET A 89 -23.85 -26.54 -14.30
CA MET A 89 -23.65 -25.09 -14.25
C MET A 89 -22.67 -24.61 -15.32
N ILE A 90 -21.60 -25.36 -15.59
CA ILE A 90 -20.66 -25.04 -16.68
C ILE A 90 -21.37 -25.07 -18.03
N ARG A 91 -22.13 -26.14 -18.34
CA ARG A 91 -22.91 -26.24 -19.60
C ARG A 91 -23.85 -25.05 -19.76
N ARG A 92 -24.59 -24.70 -18.70
CA ARG A 92 -25.47 -23.53 -18.67
C ARG A 92 -24.72 -22.22 -18.91
N ILE A 93 -23.61 -21.98 -18.22
CA ILE A 93 -22.80 -20.75 -18.39
C ILE A 93 -22.33 -20.59 -19.84
N PHE A 94 -21.84 -21.67 -20.46
CA PHE A 94 -21.41 -21.63 -21.85
C PHE A 94 -22.57 -21.36 -22.81
N GLN A 95 -23.71 -22.04 -22.61
CA GLN A 95 -24.89 -21.85 -23.43
C GLN A 95 -25.44 -20.42 -23.34
N GLU A 96 -25.71 -19.92 -22.13
CA GLU A 96 -26.20 -18.55 -21.91
C GLU A 96 -25.26 -17.50 -22.50
N TYR A 97 -23.94 -17.71 -22.38
CA TYR A 97 -22.96 -16.80 -22.95
C TYR A 97 -23.02 -16.80 -24.49
N VAL A 98 -23.12 -17.96 -25.13
CA VAL A 98 -23.25 -18.07 -26.58
C VAL A 98 -24.56 -17.44 -27.06
N ASP A 99 -25.65 -17.60 -26.30
CA ASP A 99 -26.99 -17.13 -26.67
C ASP A 99 -27.17 -15.61 -26.63
N GLY A 100 -26.33 -14.86 -25.91
CA GLY A 100 -26.55 -13.42 -25.81
C GLY A 100 -26.06 -12.80 -24.53
N ARG A 101 -25.99 -13.59 -23.46
CA ARG A 101 -25.87 -13.05 -22.12
C ARG A 101 -24.44 -12.64 -21.80
N THR A 102 -24.32 -11.52 -21.10
CA THR A 102 -23.04 -11.02 -20.64
C THR A 102 -22.59 -11.78 -19.38
N PRO A 103 -21.28 -11.89 -19.12
CA PRO A 103 -20.77 -12.50 -17.90
C PRO A 103 -21.29 -11.86 -16.60
N ARG A 104 -21.74 -10.60 -16.62
CA ARG A 104 -22.37 -9.93 -15.47
C ARG A 104 -23.78 -10.43 -15.22
N GLU A 105 -24.58 -10.56 -16.27
CA GLU A 105 -25.96 -11.07 -16.18
C GLU A 105 -25.95 -12.52 -15.70
N ILE A 106 -25.08 -13.36 -16.26
CA ILE A 106 -24.93 -14.75 -15.83
C ILE A 106 -24.50 -14.81 -14.35
N ALA A 107 -23.53 -14.00 -13.92
CA ALA A 107 -23.11 -13.96 -12.52
C ALA A 107 -24.23 -13.48 -11.56
N HIS A 108 -25.02 -12.48 -11.97
CA HIS A 108 -26.17 -12.01 -11.19
C HIS A 108 -27.19 -13.13 -10.97
N ASP A 109 -27.56 -13.84 -12.03
CA ASP A 109 -28.59 -14.88 -11.94
C ASP A 109 -28.12 -16.08 -11.12
N LEU A 110 -26.88 -16.54 -11.31
CA LEU A 110 -26.30 -17.59 -10.48
C LEU A 110 -26.30 -17.21 -8.99
N ASN A 111 -25.97 -15.95 -8.66
CA ASN A 111 -26.01 -15.48 -7.27
C ASN A 111 -27.44 -15.35 -6.74
N LYS A 112 -28.38 -14.89 -7.57
CA LYS A 112 -29.80 -14.77 -7.20
C LYS A 112 -30.41 -16.13 -6.89
N GLU A 113 -29.99 -17.16 -7.62
CA GLU A 113 -30.40 -18.55 -7.42
C GLU A 113 -29.66 -19.27 -6.29
N GLY A 114 -28.66 -18.63 -5.66
CA GLY A 114 -27.88 -19.22 -4.58
C GLY A 114 -26.87 -20.29 -5.03
N VAL A 115 -26.48 -20.29 -6.32
CA VAL A 115 -25.47 -21.23 -6.84
C VAL A 115 -24.10 -20.90 -6.25
N SER A 116 -23.46 -21.91 -5.66
CA SER A 116 -22.14 -21.73 -5.04
C SER A 116 -21.04 -21.47 -6.09
N PRO A 117 -20.23 -20.42 -5.94
CA PRO A 117 -19.14 -20.12 -6.87
C PRO A 117 -17.91 -21.01 -6.64
N PRO A 118 -16.99 -21.10 -7.61
CA PRO A 118 -15.74 -21.85 -7.46
C PRO A 118 -14.86 -21.40 -6.30
N ARG A 119 -14.88 -20.10 -6.00
CA ARG A 119 -14.15 -19.46 -4.90
C ARG A 119 -14.90 -18.22 -4.43
N GLY A 120 -14.74 -17.90 -3.15
CA GLY A 120 -15.31 -16.71 -2.54
C GLY A 120 -16.79 -16.86 -2.23
N ARG A 121 -17.47 -15.74 -1.96
CA ARG A 121 -18.86 -15.72 -1.49
C ARG A 121 -19.90 -15.57 -2.61
N ALA A 122 -19.50 -15.13 -3.80
CA ALA A 122 -20.40 -14.87 -4.92
C ALA A 122 -19.70 -15.05 -6.27
N TRP A 123 -20.47 -15.44 -7.28
CA TRP A 123 -20.06 -15.38 -8.68
C TRP A 123 -19.77 -13.93 -9.06
N ASN A 124 -18.72 -13.73 -9.84
CA ASN A 124 -18.44 -12.43 -10.43
C ASN A 124 -18.18 -12.61 -11.93
N ALA A 125 -18.40 -11.53 -12.70
CA ALA A 125 -18.16 -11.57 -14.13
C ALA A 125 -16.70 -11.91 -14.49
N SER A 126 -15.74 -11.56 -13.63
CA SER A 126 -14.32 -11.89 -13.84
C SER A 126 -14.01 -13.39 -13.68
N THR A 127 -14.78 -14.15 -12.93
CA THR A 127 -14.61 -15.61 -12.76
C THR A 127 -15.13 -16.32 -14.01
N ILE A 128 -16.25 -15.84 -14.55
CA ILE A 128 -16.85 -16.38 -15.79
C ILE A 128 -15.98 -16.01 -17.00
N ASN A 129 -15.74 -14.72 -17.21
CA ASN A 129 -14.98 -14.22 -18.37
C ASN A 129 -13.48 -14.46 -18.23
N GLY A 130 -12.92 -14.16 -17.06
CA GLY A 130 -11.50 -14.27 -16.80
C GLY A 130 -10.61 -13.27 -17.52
N ASN A 131 -9.31 -13.55 -17.52
CA ASN A 131 -8.28 -12.74 -18.15
C ASN A 131 -7.74 -13.49 -19.38
N LEU A 132 -7.76 -12.83 -20.55
CA LEU A 132 -7.40 -13.45 -21.83
C LEU A 132 -5.91 -13.82 -21.90
N GLU A 133 -5.02 -12.93 -21.47
CA GLU A 133 -3.57 -13.16 -21.47
C GLU A 133 -3.17 -14.33 -20.57
N ARG A 134 -3.89 -14.53 -19.46
CA ARG A 134 -3.63 -15.60 -18.50
C ARG A 134 -4.33 -16.91 -18.87
N GLY A 135 -5.25 -16.90 -19.85
CA GLY A 135 -6.06 -18.07 -20.20
C GLY A 135 -6.89 -18.59 -19.02
N ALA A 136 -7.32 -17.70 -18.12
CA ALA A 136 -8.01 -18.03 -16.88
C ALA A 136 -9.51 -17.71 -17.00
N GLY A 137 -10.34 -18.32 -16.16
CA GLY A 137 -11.80 -18.12 -16.12
C GLY A 137 -12.57 -19.30 -16.73
N ILE A 138 -13.87 -19.41 -16.38
CA ILE A 138 -14.72 -20.54 -16.81
C ILE A 138 -14.76 -20.64 -18.33
N LEU A 139 -15.02 -19.53 -19.02
CA LEU A 139 -15.15 -19.51 -20.48
C LEU A 139 -13.82 -19.73 -21.22
N GLN A 140 -12.67 -19.82 -20.54
CA GLN A 140 -11.36 -20.02 -21.18
C GLN A 140 -10.72 -21.36 -20.83
N ASN A 141 -11.36 -22.15 -19.97
CA ASN A 141 -10.76 -23.36 -19.46
C ASN A 141 -10.94 -24.51 -20.43
N GLU A 142 -9.87 -24.83 -21.16
CA GLU A 142 -9.82 -25.91 -22.15
C GLU A 142 -10.01 -27.30 -21.54
N LEU A 143 -9.90 -27.44 -20.21
CA LEU A 143 -10.20 -28.72 -19.56
C LEU A 143 -11.65 -29.16 -19.79
N TYR A 144 -12.58 -28.21 -19.94
CA TYR A 144 -13.99 -28.52 -20.19
C TYR A 144 -14.25 -29.18 -21.55
N VAL A 145 -13.31 -29.09 -22.49
CA VAL A 145 -13.31 -29.84 -23.76
C VAL A 145 -12.29 -30.99 -23.77
N GLY A 146 -11.84 -31.41 -22.59
CA GLY A 146 -10.92 -32.54 -22.44
C GLY A 146 -9.47 -32.22 -22.78
N ARG A 147 -9.03 -30.96 -22.71
CA ARG A 147 -7.63 -30.58 -22.95
C ARG A 147 -7.02 -29.94 -21.70
N LEU A 148 -6.08 -30.63 -21.07
CA LEU A 148 -5.35 -30.11 -19.91
C LEU A 148 -4.20 -29.24 -20.38
N VAL A 149 -4.28 -27.92 -20.11
CA VAL A 149 -3.20 -26.97 -20.43
C VAL A 149 -2.59 -26.39 -19.17
N TRP A 150 -1.29 -26.62 -18.97
CA TRP A 150 -0.52 -26.16 -17.83
C TRP A 150 0.60 -25.19 -18.26
N ASN A 151 1.18 -24.52 -17.26
CA ASN A 151 2.28 -23.55 -17.42
C ASN A 151 1.93 -22.27 -18.20
N LYS A 152 0.65 -21.85 -18.21
CA LYS A 152 0.22 -20.61 -18.88
C LYS A 152 0.87 -19.35 -18.28
N VAL A 153 1.13 -19.35 -16.97
CA VAL A 153 1.70 -18.19 -16.24
C VAL A 153 2.76 -18.63 -15.22
N ARG A 154 3.66 -17.71 -14.87
CA ARG A 154 4.60 -17.84 -13.74
C ARG A 154 4.42 -16.69 -12.75
N MET A 155 4.63 -16.97 -11.47
CA MET A 155 4.63 -15.95 -10.42
C MET A 155 6.06 -15.52 -10.13
N VAL A 156 6.33 -14.22 -10.23
CA VAL A 156 7.63 -13.60 -9.97
C VAL A 156 7.47 -12.66 -8.79
N LYS A 157 8.38 -12.73 -7.81
CA LYS A 157 8.39 -11.78 -6.70
C LYS A 157 9.07 -10.50 -7.18
N ASP A 158 8.37 -9.38 -7.02
CA ASP A 158 8.91 -8.05 -7.24
C ASP A 158 9.95 -7.75 -6.13
N PRO A 159 11.18 -7.34 -6.48
CA PRO A 159 12.26 -7.18 -5.52
C PRO A 159 12.03 -6.00 -4.56
N ASP A 160 11.44 -4.91 -5.05
CA ASP A 160 11.28 -3.67 -4.27
C ASP A 160 10.05 -3.72 -3.38
N THR A 161 8.93 -4.24 -3.91
CA THR A 161 7.65 -4.26 -3.18
C THR A 161 7.39 -5.58 -2.46
N GLY A 162 8.17 -6.62 -2.75
CA GLY A 162 7.96 -7.98 -2.26
C GLY A 162 6.70 -8.67 -2.77
N LYS A 163 5.90 -8.02 -3.62
CA LYS A 163 4.62 -8.54 -4.12
C LYS A 163 4.85 -9.61 -5.18
N ARG A 164 3.97 -10.62 -5.20
CA ARG A 164 3.98 -11.64 -6.26
C ARG A 164 3.22 -11.14 -7.49
N LEU A 165 3.93 -10.96 -8.58
CA LEU A 165 3.39 -10.55 -9.88
C LEU A 165 3.25 -11.77 -10.79
N SER A 166 2.14 -11.88 -11.48
CA SER A 166 1.96 -12.91 -12.51
C SER A 166 2.50 -12.42 -13.84
N ARG A 167 3.26 -13.28 -14.53
CA ARG A 167 3.73 -13.05 -15.90
C ARG A 167 3.25 -14.19 -16.81
N PRO A 168 2.67 -13.91 -17.99
CA PRO A 168 2.34 -14.96 -18.95
C PRO A 168 3.62 -15.62 -19.48
N ASN A 169 3.55 -16.93 -19.71
CA ASN A 169 4.62 -17.66 -20.39
C ASN A 169 4.30 -17.79 -21.88
N PRO A 170 5.30 -17.84 -22.76
CA PRO A 170 5.09 -18.08 -24.18
C PRO A 170 4.42 -19.44 -24.41
N LYS A 171 3.61 -19.55 -25.47
CA LYS A 171 2.86 -20.78 -25.81
C LYS A 171 3.77 -22.00 -26.03
N SER A 172 5.01 -21.80 -26.48
CA SER A 172 6.01 -22.87 -26.63
C SER A 172 6.42 -23.55 -25.32
N GLU A 173 6.25 -22.87 -24.18
CA GLU A 173 6.49 -23.43 -22.86
C GLU A 173 5.25 -24.09 -22.25
N TRP A 174 4.08 -23.99 -22.91
CA TRP A 174 2.85 -24.58 -22.41
C TRP A 174 2.90 -26.10 -22.54
N GLN A 175 2.37 -26.79 -21.54
CA GLN A 175 2.25 -28.24 -21.59
C GLN A 175 0.80 -28.61 -21.77
N VAL A 176 0.54 -29.41 -22.79
CA VAL A 176 -0.81 -29.82 -23.19
C VAL A 176 -0.89 -31.33 -23.12
N ALA A 177 -1.97 -31.85 -22.54
CA ALA A 177 -2.30 -33.27 -22.53
C ALA A 177 -3.79 -33.46 -22.85
N ASP A 178 -4.09 -34.42 -23.71
CA ASP A 178 -5.46 -34.77 -24.07
C ASP A 178 -6.05 -35.73 -23.02
N VAL A 179 -7.19 -35.33 -22.47
CA VAL A 179 -7.93 -36.02 -21.40
C VAL A 179 -9.44 -36.00 -21.72
N PRO A 180 -9.86 -36.62 -22.84
CA PRO A 180 -11.25 -36.54 -23.33
C PRO A 180 -12.28 -37.09 -22.34
N HIS A 181 -11.91 -38.06 -21.49
CA HIS A 181 -12.75 -38.60 -20.43
C HIS A 181 -13.15 -37.57 -19.35
N LEU A 182 -12.53 -36.38 -19.35
CA LEU A 182 -12.86 -35.27 -18.45
C LEU A 182 -13.66 -34.16 -19.14
N ALA A 183 -14.04 -34.30 -20.40
CA ALA A 183 -14.81 -33.27 -21.09
C ALA A 183 -16.20 -33.10 -20.45
N ILE A 184 -16.62 -31.85 -20.26
CA ILE A 184 -17.94 -31.45 -19.71
C ILE A 184 -18.84 -30.90 -20.83
N ILE A 185 -18.24 -30.20 -21.80
CA ILE A 185 -18.92 -29.61 -22.95
C ILE A 185 -18.30 -30.13 -24.25
N ASN A 186 -19.06 -30.02 -25.34
CA ASN A 186 -18.55 -30.37 -26.67
C ASN A 186 -17.62 -29.27 -27.22
N PRO A 187 -16.67 -29.64 -28.11
CA PRO A 187 -15.75 -28.68 -28.73
C PRO A 187 -16.44 -27.54 -29.49
N GLU A 188 -17.62 -27.79 -30.06
CA GLU A 188 -18.36 -26.79 -30.86
C GLU A 188 -18.86 -25.64 -29.98
N LEU A 189 -19.45 -25.93 -28.81
CA LEU A 189 -19.93 -24.91 -27.88
C LEU A 189 -18.77 -24.06 -27.33
N PHE A 190 -17.63 -24.69 -27.03
CA PHE A 190 -16.43 -23.97 -26.61
C PHE A 190 -15.90 -23.04 -27.70
N SER A 191 -15.84 -23.52 -28.94
CA SER A 191 -15.40 -22.74 -30.10
C SER A 191 -16.33 -21.54 -30.36
N ALA A 192 -17.65 -21.73 -30.28
CA ALA A 192 -18.63 -20.65 -30.38
C ALA A 192 -18.42 -19.58 -29.29
N ALA A 193 -18.17 -19.99 -28.05
CA ALA A 193 -17.86 -19.07 -26.96
C ALA A 193 -16.54 -18.30 -27.20
N GLN A 194 -15.48 -18.95 -27.69
CA GLN A 194 -14.22 -18.25 -28.02
C GLN A 194 -14.42 -17.23 -29.14
N LYS A 195 -15.10 -17.61 -30.22
CA LYS A 195 -15.37 -16.73 -31.37
C LYS A 195 -16.10 -15.46 -30.93
N ARG A 196 -17.20 -15.60 -30.18
CA ARG A 196 -17.96 -14.46 -29.63
C ARG A 196 -17.08 -13.55 -28.76
N LYS A 197 -16.17 -14.14 -27.98
CA LYS A 197 -15.25 -13.38 -27.13
C LYS A 197 -14.23 -12.59 -27.94
N GLU A 198 -13.69 -13.17 -29.00
CA GLU A 198 -12.77 -12.48 -29.92
C GLU A 198 -13.46 -11.31 -30.62
N GLU A 199 -14.69 -11.50 -31.11
CA GLU A 199 -15.50 -10.45 -31.74
C GLU A 199 -15.71 -9.27 -30.78
N ARG A 200 -16.09 -9.56 -29.52
CA ARG A 200 -16.25 -8.53 -28.49
C ARG A 200 -14.93 -7.87 -28.10
N GLY A 201 -13.83 -8.62 -28.06
CA GLY A 201 -12.50 -8.13 -27.73
C GLY A 201 -11.96 -7.09 -28.73
N ARG A 202 -12.31 -7.22 -30.01
CA ARG A 202 -11.93 -6.26 -31.07
C ARG A 202 -12.68 -4.93 -30.99
N THR A 203 -13.89 -4.93 -30.46
CA THR A 203 -14.76 -3.73 -30.39
C THR A 203 -14.50 -2.82 -29.19
N HIS A 204 -13.74 -3.28 -28.20
CA HIS A 204 -13.53 -2.51 -26.97
C HIS A 204 -12.14 -1.86 -27.01
N PRO A 205 -12.02 -0.51 -27.04
CA PRO A 205 -10.73 0.16 -26.91
C PRO A 205 -10.04 -0.35 -25.65
N SER A 206 -8.89 -0.96 -25.85
CA SER A 206 -8.17 -1.67 -24.83
C SER A 206 -7.31 -0.66 -24.03
N HIS A 207 -7.30 -0.84 -22.71
CA HIS A 207 -6.15 -0.54 -21.85
C HIS A 207 -5.56 0.88 -21.77
N GLN A 208 -6.31 1.96 -22.00
CA GLN A 208 -5.88 3.22 -21.38
C GLN A 208 -6.03 3.09 -19.86
N ARG A 209 -4.90 2.93 -19.17
CA ARG A 209 -4.82 3.07 -17.71
C ARG A 209 -5.40 4.45 -17.39
N ARG A 210 -6.64 4.46 -16.89
CA ARG A 210 -7.29 5.70 -16.47
C ARG A 210 -6.40 6.37 -15.43
N PRO A 211 -6.21 7.70 -15.48
CA PRO A 211 -5.42 8.42 -14.50
C PRO A 211 -5.84 8.04 -13.08
N ARG A 212 -4.88 7.71 -12.23
CA ARG A 212 -5.14 7.35 -10.83
C ARG A 212 -5.61 8.59 -10.07
N ARG A 213 -6.91 8.74 -9.92
CA ARG A 213 -7.55 9.78 -9.08
C ARG A 213 -7.21 9.61 -7.60
N MET A 214 -7.31 10.67 -6.82
CA MET A 214 -7.03 10.73 -5.37
C MET A 214 -7.47 9.45 -4.63
N LEU A 215 -8.76 9.11 -4.69
CA LEU A 215 -9.34 7.99 -3.94
C LEU A 215 -9.31 6.62 -4.66
N SER A 216 -8.52 6.49 -5.72
CA SER A 216 -8.43 5.24 -6.50
C SER A 216 -7.95 4.08 -5.63
N GLY A 217 -8.79 3.06 -5.47
CA GLY A 217 -8.46 1.87 -4.67
C GLY A 217 -8.70 2.01 -3.16
N LEU A 218 -9.08 3.20 -2.67
CA LEU A 218 -9.36 3.46 -1.25
C LEU A 218 -10.85 3.34 -0.90
N LEU A 219 -11.73 3.47 -1.89
CA LEU A 219 -13.19 3.53 -1.69
C LEU A 219 -13.80 2.15 -1.38
N ARG A 220 -14.59 2.09 -0.31
CA ARG A 220 -15.38 0.93 0.15
C ARG A 220 -16.86 1.29 0.23
N CYS A 221 -17.73 0.34 -0.06
CA CYS A 221 -19.17 0.49 0.07
C CYS A 221 -19.61 0.26 1.52
N GLY A 222 -20.31 1.21 2.13
CA GLY A 222 -20.81 1.09 3.51
C GLY A 222 -21.88 0.02 3.72
N SER A 223 -22.51 -0.48 2.66
CA SER A 223 -23.53 -1.52 2.76
C SER A 223 -22.98 -2.95 2.76
N CYS A 224 -21.92 -3.23 1.98
CA CYS A 224 -21.38 -4.59 1.81
C CYS A 224 -19.86 -4.69 1.98
N GLY A 225 -19.16 -3.59 2.22
CA GLY A 225 -17.69 -3.55 2.37
C GLY A 225 -16.90 -3.75 1.07
N ALA A 226 -17.55 -4.04 -0.06
CA ALA A 226 -16.86 -4.22 -1.34
C ALA A 226 -16.22 -2.91 -1.83
N GLY A 227 -15.17 -3.01 -2.63
CA GLY A 227 -14.56 -1.83 -3.27
C GLY A 227 -15.54 -1.10 -4.19
N MET A 228 -15.32 0.19 -4.40
CA MET A 228 -16.10 0.99 -5.36
C MET A 228 -15.24 1.40 -6.55
N ALA A 229 -15.85 1.46 -7.74
CA ALA A 229 -15.19 1.81 -8.97
C ALA A 229 -16.00 2.84 -9.77
N THR A 230 -15.32 3.54 -10.69
CA THR A 230 -15.96 4.52 -11.57
C THR A 230 -16.98 3.85 -12.50
N ASN A 231 -18.19 4.40 -12.58
CA ASN A 231 -19.30 3.92 -13.38
C ASN A 231 -19.73 4.99 -14.41
N GLY A 232 -18.81 5.34 -15.30
CA GLY A 232 -19.03 6.35 -16.34
C GLY A 232 -19.16 7.78 -15.81
N ARG A 233 -19.56 8.68 -16.71
CA ARG A 233 -19.90 10.07 -16.39
C ARG A 233 -21.40 10.29 -16.56
N ASP A 234 -21.94 11.36 -15.99
CA ASP A 234 -23.28 11.85 -16.32
C ASP A 234 -23.24 12.86 -17.48
N LYS A 235 -24.39 13.47 -17.81
CA LYS A 235 -24.50 14.47 -18.88
C LYS A 235 -23.71 15.76 -18.60
N SER A 236 -23.40 16.03 -17.33
CA SER A 236 -22.62 17.17 -16.86
C SER A 236 -21.14 16.83 -16.69
N GLU A 237 -20.69 15.73 -17.30
CA GLU A 237 -19.34 15.18 -17.20
C GLU A 237 -18.86 14.76 -15.79
N ARG A 238 -19.75 14.73 -14.80
CA ARG A 238 -19.40 14.36 -13.43
C ARG A 238 -19.16 12.87 -13.35
N VAL A 239 -18.08 12.49 -12.67
CA VAL A 239 -17.69 11.08 -12.53
C VAL A 239 -18.57 10.40 -11.49
N ARG A 240 -19.22 9.31 -11.90
CA ARG A 240 -20.01 8.46 -11.01
C ARG A 240 -19.16 7.32 -10.47
N ILE A 241 -19.42 6.89 -9.24
CA ILE A 241 -18.86 5.68 -8.64
C ILE A 241 -19.98 4.76 -8.20
N ARG A 242 -19.75 3.45 -8.30
CA ARG A 242 -20.71 2.42 -7.87
C ARG A 242 -19.96 1.29 -7.16
N CYS A 243 -20.67 0.63 -6.25
CA CYS A 243 -20.17 -0.59 -5.62
C CYS A 243 -19.80 -1.65 -6.67
N SER A 244 -18.60 -2.20 -6.58
CA SER A 244 -18.11 -3.24 -7.48
C SER A 244 -18.89 -4.55 -7.30
N ALA A 245 -19.31 -4.90 -6.08
CA ALA A 245 -20.18 -6.06 -5.87
C ALA A 245 -21.54 -5.88 -6.56
N ALA A 246 -22.16 -4.70 -6.47
CA ALA A 246 -23.39 -4.42 -7.21
C ALA A 246 -23.20 -4.58 -8.73
N THR A 247 -22.05 -4.14 -9.25
CA THR A 247 -21.77 -4.09 -10.69
C THR A 247 -21.36 -5.46 -11.24
N GLU A 248 -20.51 -6.20 -10.53
CA GLU A 248 -19.89 -7.43 -11.03
C GLU A 248 -20.59 -8.71 -10.56
N SER A 249 -21.31 -8.68 -9.42
CA SER A 249 -21.95 -9.86 -8.82
C SER A 249 -23.43 -9.67 -8.45
N GLY A 250 -23.92 -8.42 -8.30
CA GLY A 250 -25.34 -8.15 -8.01
C GLY A 250 -25.73 -8.39 -6.57
N THR A 251 -24.76 -8.65 -5.71
CA THR A 251 -24.97 -9.09 -4.32
C THR A 251 -25.01 -7.95 -3.29
N CYS A 252 -24.84 -6.69 -3.73
CA CYS A 252 -24.86 -5.55 -2.83
C CYS A 252 -26.30 -5.23 -2.39
N PRO A 253 -26.60 -5.18 -1.07
CA PRO A 253 -27.96 -4.92 -0.60
C PRO A 253 -28.44 -3.50 -0.88
N ASP A 254 -27.56 -2.48 -0.80
CA ASP A 254 -27.88 -1.09 -1.16
C ASP A 254 -27.03 -0.61 -2.34
N ALA A 255 -27.42 -1.03 -3.55
CA ALA A 255 -26.69 -0.75 -4.78
C ALA A 255 -26.90 0.69 -5.30
N LYS A 256 -26.31 1.69 -4.63
CA LYS A 256 -26.36 3.10 -5.05
C LYS A 256 -25.15 3.55 -5.86
N THR A 257 -25.38 4.61 -6.64
CA THR A 257 -24.35 5.32 -7.39
C THR A 257 -24.17 6.69 -6.75
N PHE A 258 -22.91 7.08 -6.55
CA PHE A 258 -22.53 8.35 -5.94
C PHE A 258 -21.68 9.15 -6.91
N TYR A 259 -21.56 10.46 -6.69
CA TYR A 259 -20.64 11.30 -7.43
C TYR A 259 -19.29 11.35 -6.75
N LEU A 260 -18.22 11.17 -7.51
CA LEU A 260 -16.86 11.11 -6.97
C LEU A 260 -16.46 12.44 -6.33
N ASP A 261 -16.72 13.56 -7.00
CA ASP A 261 -16.42 14.92 -6.50
C ASP A 261 -17.05 15.21 -5.12
N THR A 262 -18.26 14.70 -4.89
CA THR A 262 -19.03 14.85 -3.66
C THR A 262 -18.38 14.04 -2.53
N VAL A 263 -17.92 12.82 -2.84
CA VAL A 263 -17.15 11.99 -1.91
C VAL A 263 -15.79 12.61 -1.60
N GLU A 264 -15.07 13.09 -2.62
CA GLU A 264 -13.76 13.74 -2.46
C GLU A 264 -13.88 14.99 -1.56
N SER A 265 -14.90 15.82 -1.78
CA SER A 265 -15.18 17.00 -0.95
C SER A 265 -15.52 16.63 0.50
N ALA A 266 -16.31 15.57 0.70
CA ALA A 266 -16.65 15.07 2.03
C ALA A 266 -15.42 14.54 2.77
N VAL A 267 -14.51 13.85 2.07
CA VAL A 267 -13.25 13.35 2.64
C VAL A 267 -12.34 14.49 3.08
N LEU A 268 -12.12 15.50 2.22
CA LEU A 268 -11.29 16.66 2.56
C LEU A 268 -11.87 17.44 3.75
N SER A 269 -13.20 17.62 3.77
CA SER A 269 -13.90 18.27 4.87
C SER A 269 -13.76 17.50 6.19
N GLY A 270 -13.84 16.16 6.13
CA GLY A 270 -13.64 15.29 7.30
C GLY A 270 -12.22 15.37 7.85
N LEU A 271 -11.21 15.26 6.98
CA LEU A 271 -9.79 15.39 7.37
C LEU A 271 -9.50 16.75 8.02
N LYS A 272 -10.09 17.83 7.50
CA LYS A 272 -9.97 19.17 8.07
C LYS A 272 -10.54 19.26 9.49
N ALA A 273 -11.71 18.67 9.72
CA ALA A 273 -12.33 18.65 11.04
C ALA A 273 -11.47 17.88 12.05
N GLU A 274 -10.87 16.76 11.61
CA GLU A 274 -10.01 15.94 12.45
C GLU A 274 -8.68 16.63 12.79
N LEU A 275 -8.04 17.28 11.82
CA LEU A 275 -6.81 18.07 12.04
C LEU A 275 -7.06 19.30 12.92
N ARG A 276 -8.29 19.81 12.97
CA ARG A 276 -8.71 20.89 13.88
C ARG A 276 -9.10 20.41 15.27
N ALA A 277 -9.07 19.11 15.54
CA ALA A 277 -9.43 18.61 16.85
C ALA A 277 -8.45 19.12 17.92
N PRO A 278 -8.92 19.56 19.10
CA PRO A 278 -8.07 20.16 20.14
C PRO A 278 -6.86 19.29 20.53
N LYS A 279 -7.01 17.96 20.50
CA LYS A 279 -5.93 17.01 20.79
C LYS A 279 -4.79 17.09 19.76
N VAL A 280 -5.12 17.09 18.47
CA VAL A 280 -4.12 17.18 17.38
C VAL A 280 -3.40 18.52 17.45
N ILE A 281 -4.14 19.59 17.71
CA ILE A 281 -3.59 20.93 17.91
C ILE A 281 -2.65 20.94 19.12
N SER A 282 -3.05 20.37 20.26
CA SER A 282 -2.20 20.32 21.46
C SER A 282 -0.89 19.57 21.23
N GLU A 283 -0.94 18.48 20.45
CA GLU A 283 0.23 17.67 20.14
C GLU A 283 1.16 18.37 19.14
N TYR A 284 0.59 19.02 18.13
CA TYR A 284 1.34 19.89 17.22
C TYR A 284 2.06 21.00 17.99
N VAL A 285 1.34 21.70 18.87
CA VAL A 285 1.87 22.78 19.69
C VAL A 285 2.98 22.28 20.62
N ARG A 286 2.78 21.13 21.27
CA ARG A 286 3.79 20.48 22.12
C ARG A 286 5.07 20.20 21.32
N THR A 287 4.94 19.51 20.19
CA THR A 287 6.07 19.14 19.33
C THR A 287 6.78 20.36 18.75
N TYR A 288 6.03 21.37 18.33
CA TYR A 288 6.57 22.65 17.83
C TYR A 288 7.38 23.38 18.90
N LEU A 289 6.87 23.44 20.14
CA LEU A 289 7.58 24.05 21.26
C LEU A 289 8.84 23.26 21.64
N GLU A 290 8.78 21.92 21.61
CA GLU A 290 9.93 21.04 21.86
C GLU A 290 11.03 21.25 20.81
N GLU A 291 10.69 21.27 19.53
CA GLU A 291 11.67 21.48 18.46
C GLU A 291 12.25 22.90 18.50
N ARG A 292 11.43 23.93 18.80
CA ARG A 292 11.95 25.28 19.04
C ARG A 292 12.85 25.35 20.25
N LYS A 293 12.53 24.66 21.35
CA LYS A 293 13.43 24.57 22.52
C LYS A 293 14.74 23.90 22.14
N ARG A 294 14.72 22.82 21.36
CA ARG A 294 15.91 22.13 20.88
C ARG A 294 16.79 23.05 20.02
N LEU A 295 16.20 23.75 19.05
CA LEU A 295 16.90 24.72 18.20
C LEU A 295 17.44 25.91 19.01
N ALA A 296 16.67 26.38 20.00
CA ALA A 296 17.09 27.46 20.90
C ALA A 296 18.26 27.03 21.79
N ILE A 297 18.27 25.81 22.32
CA ILE A 297 19.39 25.27 23.12
C ILE A 297 20.66 25.19 22.27
N ALA A 298 20.57 24.67 21.05
CA ALA A 298 21.72 24.57 20.14
C ALA A 298 22.29 25.95 19.76
N SER A 299 21.41 26.92 19.45
CA SER A 299 21.80 28.29 19.13
C SER A 299 22.38 29.03 20.35
N ASN A 300 21.76 28.89 21.52
CA ASN A 300 22.21 29.52 22.76
C ASN A 300 23.58 28.99 23.21
N ALA A 301 23.83 27.68 23.10
CA ALA A 301 25.12 27.09 23.49
C ALA A 301 26.27 27.61 22.62
N LYS A 302 26.05 27.76 21.30
CA LYS A 302 27.05 28.32 20.39
C LYS A 302 27.32 29.80 20.69
N ARG A 303 26.27 30.58 20.87
CA ARG A 303 26.37 32.01 21.20
C ARG A 303 27.09 32.25 22.53
N GLN A 304 26.71 31.51 23.57
CA GLN A 304 27.33 31.60 24.90
C GLN A 304 28.82 31.25 24.87
N ARG A 305 29.23 30.26 24.05
CA ARG A 305 30.64 29.91 23.84
C ARG A 305 31.42 31.06 23.19
N LEU A 306 30.86 31.70 22.17
CA LEU A 306 31.47 32.84 21.48
C LEU A 306 31.59 34.05 22.43
N GLU A 307 30.57 34.33 23.23
CA GLU A 307 30.60 35.40 24.25
C GLU A 307 31.68 35.15 25.32
N GLN A 308 31.80 33.91 25.81
CA GLN A 308 32.87 33.54 26.76
C GLN A 308 34.27 33.70 26.16
N GLN A 309 34.48 33.25 24.91
CA GLN A 309 35.76 33.39 24.21
C GLN A 309 36.11 34.86 23.97
N LEU A 310 35.13 35.68 23.60
CA LEU A 310 35.33 37.12 23.43
C LEU A 310 35.74 37.78 24.75
N GLY A 311 35.06 37.41 25.85
CA GLY A 311 35.38 37.91 27.19
C GLY A 311 36.75 37.47 27.71
N GLN A 312 37.23 36.29 27.32
CA GLN A 312 38.59 35.83 27.63
C GLN A 312 39.63 36.62 26.82
N LEU A 313 39.45 36.75 25.50
CA LEU A 313 40.35 37.49 24.63
C LEU A 313 40.46 38.97 25.01
N ASN A 314 39.35 39.61 25.36
CA ASN A 314 39.37 41.00 25.85
C ASN A 314 40.25 41.14 27.09
N ARG A 315 40.06 40.26 28.09
CA ARG A 315 40.88 40.26 29.31
C ARG A 315 42.37 40.00 29.02
N GLU A 316 42.67 39.17 28.04
CA GLU A 316 44.04 38.82 27.66
C GLU A 316 44.74 39.98 26.93
N ILE A 317 44.03 40.64 26.01
CA ILE A 317 44.47 41.88 25.35
C ILE A 317 44.69 42.98 26.40
N ASP A 318 43.74 43.18 27.32
CA ASP A 318 43.85 44.20 28.38
C ASP A 318 45.07 43.96 29.26
N ARG A 319 45.41 42.71 29.59
CA ARG A 319 46.62 42.37 30.35
C ARG A 319 47.89 42.70 29.58
N LEU A 320 47.96 42.36 28.28
CA LEU A 320 49.13 42.65 27.44
C LEU A 320 49.33 44.16 27.26
N VAL A 321 48.25 44.89 27.01
CA VAL A 321 48.26 46.36 26.90
C VAL A 321 48.75 46.98 28.21
N ASN A 322 48.24 46.51 29.36
CA ASN A 322 48.69 46.99 30.67
C ASN A 322 50.16 46.63 30.96
N ALA A 323 50.66 45.47 30.52
CA ALA A 323 52.06 45.08 30.68
C ALA A 323 52.97 46.01 29.87
N ILE A 324 52.63 46.29 28.60
CA ILE A 324 53.36 47.24 27.75
C ILE A 324 53.34 48.65 28.37
N ALA A 325 52.17 49.12 28.83
CA ALA A 325 52.02 50.46 29.41
C ALA A 325 52.84 50.66 30.70
N LYS A 326 53.06 49.58 31.48
CA LYS A 326 53.86 49.59 32.71
C LYS A 326 55.34 49.26 32.48
N GLY A 327 55.76 49.06 31.23
CA GLY A 327 57.15 48.70 30.89
C GLY A 327 57.53 47.26 31.26
N HIS A 328 56.56 46.37 31.45
CA HIS A 328 56.79 44.96 31.74
C HIS A 328 56.80 44.14 30.44
N GLY A 329 57.99 43.66 30.06
CA GLY A 329 58.23 42.82 28.89
C GLY A 329 58.70 43.60 27.65
N ASP A 330 59.15 42.87 26.63
CA ASP A 330 59.69 43.44 25.40
C ASP A 330 58.54 43.88 24.44
N PRO A 331 58.40 45.18 24.13
CA PRO A 331 57.36 45.68 23.23
C PRO A 331 57.42 45.04 21.82
N SER A 332 58.60 44.62 21.36
CA SER A 332 58.78 43.96 20.07
C SER A 332 58.19 42.55 20.03
N VAL A 333 58.00 41.91 21.19
CA VAL A 333 57.40 40.58 21.35
C VAL A 333 55.91 40.67 21.68
N LEU A 334 55.54 41.59 22.60
CA LEU A 334 54.17 41.73 23.07
C LEU A 334 53.23 42.44 22.06
N GLY A 335 53.77 43.35 21.24
CA GLY A 335 53.02 44.07 20.20
C GLY A 335 52.42 43.13 19.13
N PRO A 336 53.22 42.24 18.50
CA PRO A 336 52.71 41.24 17.56
C PRO A 336 51.69 40.28 18.18
N GLN A 337 51.89 39.86 19.44
CA GLN A 337 50.95 39.00 20.15
C GLN A 337 49.60 39.69 20.41
N SER A 338 49.61 40.96 20.82
CA SER A 338 48.39 41.76 20.99
C SER A 338 47.62 41.92 19.68
N THR A 339 48.34 42.17 18.57
CA THR A 339 47.75 42.32 17.24
C THR A 339 47.09 41.01 16.77
N ALA A 340 47.73 39.86 17.02
CA ALA A 340 47.19 38.55 16.69
C ALA A 340 45.92 38.22 17.50
N LEU A 341 45.89 38.57 18.79
CA LEU A 341 44.71 38.38 19.63
C LEU A 341 43.56 39.33 19.24
N ASP A 342 43.85 40.57 18.85
CA ASP A 342 42.83 41.50 18.35
C ASP A 342 42.22 41.03 17.02
N ALA A 343 43.03 40.47 16.11
CA ALA A 343 42.53 39.85 14.89
C ALA A 343 41.58 38.68 15.19
N LYS A 344 41.91 37.85 16.19
CA LYS A 344 41.05 36.75 16.65
C LYS A 344 39.76 37.26 17.31
N ARG A 345 39.85 38.32 18.13
CA ARG A 345 38.68 39.00 18.73
C ARG A 345 37.73 39.52 17.66
N LYS A 346 38.25 40.24 16.65
CA LYS A 346 37.46 40.78 15.52
C LYS A 346 36.74 39.67 14.75
N ARG A 347 37.41 38.54 14.52
CA ARG A 347 36.81 37.38 13.86
C ARG A 347 35.65 36.79 14.68
N ILE A 348 35.87 36.54 15.97
CA ILE A 348 34.84 35.98 16.87
C ILE A 348 33.68 36.97 17.06
N SER A 349 33.96 38.27 17.12
CA SER A 349 32.92 39.32 17.18
C SER A 349 32.04 39.33 15.93
N LYS A 350 32.64 39.16 14.75
CA LYS A 350 31.89 39.10 13.48
C LYS A 350 31.03 37.84 13.39
N GLU A 351 31.56 36.71 13.86
CA GLU A 351 30.83 35.45 13.95
C GLU A 351 29.65 35.56 14.93
N LEU A 352 29.84 36.20 16.09
CA LEU A 352 28.78 36.47 17.06
C LEU A 352 27.68 37.40 16.52
N GLN A 353 28.04 38.39 15.69
CA GLN A 353 27.06 39.28 15.03
C GLN A 353 26.24 38.58 13.94
N SER A 354 26.79 37.53 13.32
CA SER A 354 26.07 36.71 12.34
C SER A 354 25.13 35.69 12.97
N GLU A 355 25.25 35.42 14.28
CA GLU A 355 24.37 34.51 14.99
C GLU A 355 23.06 35.19 15.42
N PRO A 356 21.89 34.57 15.16
CA PRO A 356 20.60 35.11 15.57
C PRO A 356 20.55 35.41 17.08
N PRO A 357 19.84 36.47 17.51
CA PRO A 357 19.62 36.73 18.93
C PRO A 357 18.90 35.55 19.58
N ALA A 358 19.26 35.24 20.83
CA ALA A 358 18.61 34.21 21.62
C ALA A 358 17.08 34.43 21.58
N PRO A 359 16.28 33.44 21.15
CA PRO A 359 14.85 33.63 21.07
C PRO A 359 14.30 33.88 22.47
N LYS A 360 13.59 35.01 22.67
CA LYS A 360 12.81 35.26 23.88
C LYS A 360 11.80 34.13 24.05
N GLU A 361 11.71 33.60 25.26
CA GLU A 361 10.83 32.48 25.62
C GLU A 361 9.44 32.69 25.00
N VAL A 362 9.07 31.80 24.09
CA VAL A 362 7.77 31.87 23.42
C VAL A 362 6.76 31.22 24.35
N ALA A 363 6.13 32.05 25.18
CA ALA A 363 4.85 31.72 25.76
C ALA A 363 3.86 31.47 24.62
N LEU A 364 3.08 30.39 24.73
CA LEU A 364 2.02 29.97 23.81
C LEU A 364 1.21 31.18 23.29
N HIS A 365 1.54 31.67 22.09
CA HIS A 365 0.88 32.83 21.52
C HIS A 365 -0.29 32.37 20.64
N PRO A 366 -1.47 33.02 20.70
CA PRO A 366 -2.59 32.81 19.77
C PRO A 366 -2.21 32.89 18.28
N ALA A 367 -1.06 33.47 17.97
CA ALA A 367 -0.48 33.52 16.63
C ALA A 367 -0.08 32.13 16.08
N ILE A 368 0.33 31.19 16.94
CA ILE A 368 0.71 29.83 16.52
C ILE A 368 -0.52 29.07 16.01
N LEU A 369 -1.65 29.19 16.71
CA LEU A 369 -2.91 28.57 16.30
C LEU A 369 -3.41 29.17 14.99
N LYS A 370 -3.38 30.50 14.86
CA LYS A 370 -3.75 31.18 13.62
C LYS A 370 -2.86 30.76 12.44
N GLN A 371 -1.55 30.64 12.67
CA GLN A 371 -0.60 30.20 11.65
C GLN A 371 -0.82 28.74 11.26
N TYR A 372 -1.16 27.86 12.21
CA TYR A 372 -1.53 26.46 11.94
C TYR A 372 -2.81 26.38 11.10
N GLU A 373 -3.84 27.17 11.42
CA GLU A 373 -5.08 27.23 10.63
C GLU A 373 -4.85 27.74 9.20
N GLU A 374 -4.00 28.76 9.03
CA GLU A 374 -3.61 29.28 7.71
C GLU A 374 -2.79 28.26 6.90
N GLN A 375 -1.91 27.50 7.56
CA GLN A 375 -1.15 26.42 6.92
C GLN A 375 -2.05 25.26 6.49
N LEU A 376 -3.01 24.87 7.34
CA LEU A 376 -4.02 23.87 6.99
C LEU A 376 -4.89 24.33 5.79
N GLY A 377 -5.30 25.60 5.76
CA GLY A 377 -6.06 26.15 4.63
C GLY A 377 -5.26 26.14 3.32
N ARG A 378 -3.97 26.51 3.36
CA ARG A 378 -3.08 26.44 2.18
C ARG A 378 -2.84 25.01 1.71
N LEU A 379 -2.70 24.06 2.64
CA LEU A 379 -2.55 22.65 2.31
C LEU A 379 -3.82 22.10 1.62
N GLU A 380 -4.99 22.48 2.09
CA GLU A 380 -6.28 22.11 1.50
C GLU A 380 -6.42 22.62 0.06
N GLU A 381 -6.15 23.91 -0.18
CA GLU A 381 -6.21 24.50 -1.52
C GLU A 381 -5.20 23.86 -2.48
N ALA A 382 -3.97 23.62 -2.00
CA ALA A 382 -2.94 22.95 -2.78
C ALA A 382 -3.33 21.51 -3.15
N LEU A 383 -3.88 20.75 -2.18
CA LEU A 383 -4.35 19.38 -2.41
C LEU A 383 -5.55 19.34 -3.36
N ALA A 384 -6.56 20.20 -3.16
CA ALA A 384 -7.75 20.25 -4.01
C ALA A 384 -7.41 20.66 -5.46
N LYS A 385 -6.52 21.65 -5.63
CA LYS A 385 -6.06 22.11 -6.94
C LYS A 385 -5.17 21.09 -7.63
N GLY A 386 -4.22 20.49 -6.90
CA GLY A 386 -3.36 19.43 -7.41
C GLY A 386 -4.17 18.23 -7.89
N VAL A 387 -5.11 17.74 -7.08
CA VAL A 387 -5.99 16.61 -7.44
C VAL A 387 -6.84 16.92 -8.67
N SER A 388 -7.39 18.13 -8.78
CA SER A 388 -8.18 18.56 -9.94
C SER A 388 -7.34 18.69 -11.21
N ALA A 389 -6.06 19.08 -11.08
CA ALA A 389 -5.10 19.18 -12.16
C ALA A 389 -4.44 17.83 -12.54
N GLY A 390 -4.72 16.76 -11.79
CA GLY A 390 -4.13 15.44 -12.02
C GLY A 390 -2.70 15.29 -11.47
N ASP A 391 -2.32 16.12 -10.50
CA ASP A 391 -1.05 16.05 -9.80
C ASP A 391 -0.95 14.76 -8.97
N GLY A 392 0.07 13.95 -9.29
CA GLY A 392 0.33 12.68 -8.63
C GLY A 392 0.82 12.84 -7.20
N GLU A 393 1.54 13.92 -6.89
CA GLU A 393 2.16 14.13 -5.59
C GLU A 393 1.11 14.42 -4.51
N ALA A 394 0.16 15.30 -4.82
CA ALA A 394 -1.00 15.58 -3.97
C ALA A 394 -1.87 14.33 -3.72
N ALA A 395 -2.02 13.48 -4.74
CA ALA A 395 -2.77 12.24 -4.62
C ALA A 395 -2.06 11.19 -3.76
N GLU A 396 -0.72 11.11 -3.79
CA GLU A 396 0.06 10.22 -2.93
C GLU A 396 0.05 10.70 -1.47
N ALA A 397 0.19 11.99 -1.21
CA ALA A 397 0.11 12.54 0.16
C ALA A 397 -1.20 12.17 0.88
N ILE A 398 -2.32 12.21 0.17
CA ILE A 398 -3.62 11.78 0.72
C ILE A 398 -3.69 10.27 0.93
N ARG A 399 -3.05 9.47 0.06
CA ARG A 399 -3.00 8.00 0.20
C ARG A 399 -2.12 7.56 1.37
N ASP A 400 -1.13 8.36 1.75
CA ASP A 400 -0.34 8.09 2.95
C ASP A 400 -1.14 8.33 4.23
N LEU A 401 -2.04 9.33 4.20
CA LEU A 401 -2.91 9.67 5.33
C LEU A 401 -4.11 8.73 5.47
N VAL A 402 -4.66 8.25 4.35
CA VAL A 402 -5.95 7.54 4.30
C VAL A 402 -5.75 6.11 3.84
N GLU A 403 -6.11 5.14 4.70
CA GLU A 403 -6.08 3.72 4.35
C GLU A 403 -7.34 3.31 3.58
N THR A 404 -8.52 3.69 4.08
CA THR A 404 -9.80 3.37 3.44
C THR A 404 -10.83 4.48 3.67
N VAL A 405 -11.70 4.67 2.68
CA VAL A 405 -12.85 5.58 2.74
C VAL A 405 -14.11 4.77 2.51
N THR A 406 -14.94 4.62 3.54
CA THR A 406 -16.21 3.90 3.44
C THR A 406 -17.34 4.89 3.16
N VAL A 407 -18.08 4.65 2.07
CA VAL A 407 -19.12 5.55 1.57
C VAL A 407 -20.50 4.98 1.93
N PHE A 408 -21.27 5.75 2.69
CA PHE A 408 -22.64 5.46 3.07
C PHE A 408 -23.61 6.42 2.39
N ARG A 409 -24.84 5.95 2.21
CA ARG A 409 -25.96 6.81 1.91
C ARG A 409 -26.31 7.60 3.17
N ASP A 410 -26.50 8.91 3.03
CA ASP A 410 -27.10 9.71 4.08
C ASP A 410 -28.62 9.42 4.13
N PRO A 411 -29.15 8.87 5.24
CA PRO A 411 -30.58 8.63 5.36
C PRO A 411 -31.39 9.92 5.57
N ALA A 412 -30.77 11.00 6.06
CA ALA A 412 -31.43 12.26 6.39
C ALA A 412 -31.57 13.20 5.18
N ARG A 413 -30.71 13.07 4.16
CA ARG A 413 -30.73 13.91 2.96
C ARG A 413 -30.86 13.06 1.69
N PRO A 414 -31.93 13.24 0.88
CA PRO A 414 -32.03 12.60 -0.43
C PRO A 414 -30.83 12.96 -1.32
N GLY A 415 -30.00 11.97 -1.65
CA GLY A 415 -28.77 12.18 -2.42
C GLY A 415 -27.55 12.62 -1.59
N GLY A 416 -27.71 12.73 -0.27
CA GLY A 416 -26.60 12.99 0.64
C GLY A 416 -25.67 11.79 0.76
N VAL A 417 -24.41 12.10 1.07
CA VAL A 417 -23.34 11.12 1.21
C VAL A 417 -22.69 11.31 2.55
N THR A 418 -22.53 10.22 3.29
CA THR A 418 -21.74 10.19 4.52
C THR A 418 -20.50 9.35 4.26
N VAL A 419 -19.33 9.84 4.67
CA VAL A 419 -18.07 9.12 4.53
C VAL A 419 -17.49 8.82 5.90
N GLU A 420 -16.97 7.61 6.06
CA GLU A 420 -16.15 7.21 7.19
C GLU A 420 -14.72 7.02 6.69
N ILE A 421 -13.78 7.72 7.32
CA ILE A 421 -12.37 7.71 6.93
C ILE A 421 -11.63 6.86 7.95
N THR A 422 -10.96 5.81 7.48
CA THR A 422 -9.98 5.07 8.28
C THR A 422 -8.59 5.51 7.83
N GLY A 423 -7.91 6.26 8.69
CA GLY A 423 -6.60 6.85 8.41
C GLY A 423 -5.42 6.08 9.01
N ARG A 424 -4.22 6.40 8.52
CA ARG A 424 -2.93 5.97 9.09
C ARG A 424 -2.34 7.02 10.03
N LEU A 425 -3.16 7.82 10.70
CA LEU A 425 -2.71 8.92 11.57
C LEU A 425 -1.71 8.48 12.65
N ASN A 426 -1.81 7.22 13.11
CA ASN A 426 -0.84 6.63 14.04
C ASN A 426 0.59 6.55 13.47
N ALA A 427 0.76 6.43 12.15
CA ALA A 427 2.07 6.39 11.50
C ALA A 427 2.75 7.76 11.44
N LEU A 428 1.99 8.85 11.52
CA LEU A 428 2.49 10.24 11.49
C LEU A 428 2.70 10.85 12.87
N LEU A 429 1.93 10.42 13.87
CA LEU A 429 1.90 11.01 15.22
C LEU A 429 2.54 10.13 16.32
N GLY A 430 3.06 8.96 15.95
CA GLY A 430 3.62 8.00 16.90
C GLY A 430 2.55 7.26 17.71
N GLU A 431 2.87 6.03 18.14
CA GLU A 431 1.95 5.12 18.85
C GLU A 431 1.41 5.70 20.18
N THR A 432 2.03 6.75 20.71
CA THR A 432 1.67 7.37 22.00
C THR A 432 0.55 8.42 21.91
N ALA A 433 0.23 8.95 20.72
CA ALA A 433 -0.76 10.02 20.59
C ALA A 433 -2.22 9.52 20.58
N TYR A 434 -2.45 8.24 20.29
CA TYR A 434 -3.79 7.64 20.21
C TYR A 434 -3.84 6.24 20.85
N PRO A 435 -4.11 6.13 22.15
CA PRO A 435 -4.55 4.87 22.73
C PRO A 435 -5.99 4.63 22.29
N ASN A 436 -6.17 3.68 21.36
CA ASN A 436 -7.43 3.16 20.84
C ASN A 436 -8.22 4.01 19.84
N ARG A 437 -8.54 3.33 18.72
CA ARG A 437 -9.64 3.56 17.75
C ARG A 437 -10.56 4.73 18.11
N VAL A 438 -10.45 5.85 17.39
CA VAL A 438 -11.48 6.89 17.40
C VAL A 438 -12.73 6.33 16.71
N LYS A 439 -13.65 5.82 17.53
CA LYS A 439 -15.06 5.62 17.18
C LYS A 439 -15.79 6.94 17.42
N GLY A 440 -16.38 7.53 16.39
CA GLY A 440 -17.59 8.35 16.57
C GLY A 440 -18.76 7.38 16.82
N VAL A 441 -19.38 7.42 18.00
CA VAL A 441 -20.21 6.34 18.56
C VAL A 441 -21.69 6.43 18.15
N TRP A 442 -22.29 5.30 17.73
CA TRP A 442 -23.51 4.74 18.37
C TRP A 442 -23.66 3.23 18.07
N GLY A 443 -23.73 2.39 19.12
CA GLY A 443 -24.24 1.00 19.06
C GLY A 443 -23.29 -0.15 19.47
N LYS A 444 -23.73 -0.96 20.45
CA LYS A 444 -23.10 -2.07 21.21
C LYS A 444 -21.90 -2.84 20.62
N MET A 445 -20.86 -2.98 21.46
CA MET A 445 -19.75 -3.93 21.32
C MET A 445 -20.17 -5.35 21.70
N VAL A 446 -19.70 -6.33 20.92
CA VAL A 446 -19.42 -7.69 21.40
C VAL A 446 -17.95 -7.98 21.09
N ALA A 447 -17.23 -8.49 22.08
CA ALA A 447 -15.79 -8.71 22.06
C ALA A 447 -15.43 -10.19 21.87
N GLY A 448 -14.20 -10.42 21.39
CA GLY A 448 -13.46 -11.68 21.45
C GLY A 448 -13.53 -12.51 20.16
N GLU A 449 -12.48 -13.13 19.64
CA GLU A 449 -11.05 -13.36 19.98
C GLU A 449 -10.36 -13.63 18.62
N GLY A 450 -9.10 -13.26 18.36
CA GLY A 450 -7.92 -14.06 18.73
C GLY A 450 -7.35 -14.81 17.52
N LEU A 451 -6.06 -14.56 17.22
CA LEU A 451 -5.08 -15.45 16.57
C LEU A 451 -5.27 -15.88 15.09
N GLU A 452 -4.21 -15.67 14.30
CA GLU A 452 -3.88 -16.38 13.04
C GLU A 452 -4.12 -17.90 13.16
N PRO A 453 -4.44 -18.68 12.10
CA PRO A 453 -3.63 -18.83 10.87
C PRO A 453 -4.50 -19.28 9.66
N PRO A 454 -4.08 -20.20 8.75
CA PRO A 454 -2.96 -20.26 7.80
C PRO A 454 -3.45 -19.96 6.36
N THR A 455 -2.58 -20.10 5.35
CA THR A 455 -3.00 -20.23 3.95
C THR A 455 -3.73 -21.57 3.76
N PRO A 456 -4.97 -21.64 3.23
CA PRO A 456 -5.55 -22.91 2.81
C PRO A 456 -5.84 -22.89 1.30
N GLY A 457 -5.11 -23.74 0.57
CA GLY A 457 -5.69 -24.37 -0.60
C GLY A 457 -6.50 -25.56 -0.13
N LEU A 458 -7.82 -25.51 -0.34
CA LEU A 458 -8.68 -26.64 -0.69
C LEU A 458 -9.69 -26.06 -1.68
#